data_AF-T1B7L9-F1
#
_entry.id   AF-T1B7L9-F1
#
_cell.length_a   1.000
_cell.length_b   1.000
_cell.length_c   1.000
_cell.angle_alpha   90.00
_cell.angle_beta   90.00
_cell.angle_gamma   90.00
#
_symmetry.space_group_name_H-M   'P 1'
#
loop_
_entity.id
_entity.type
_entity.pdbx_description
1 polymer ?
#
loop_
_entity_poly.entity_id
_entity_poly.type
_entity_poly.pdbx_seq_one_letter_code
_entity_poly.pdbx_strand_id
1 'polypeptide(L)'
;MTAIAAGIGMAPVAIWPPPATAQFQEIATAVIGGLITSTMMTLIAIPVAYSLMDDFVTFVSRFYLSDVWLPGRRGSEKTGDGD
;
A
#
# COMPACT_ATOMS: atom_id res chain seq x y z
N MET A 1 -5.41 13.16 0.45
CA MET A 1 -6.36 14.28 0.68
C MET A 1 -6.25 14.80 2.12
N THR A 2 -6.48 13.96 3.14
CA THR A 2 -6.35 14.31 4.57
C THR A 2 -4.93 14.73 5.00
N ALA A 3 -3.88 14.05 4.52
CA ALA A 3 -2.50 14.39 4.88
C ALA A 3 -2.08 15.81 4.44
N ILE A 4 -2.53 16.26 3.26
CA ILE A 4 -2.24 17.61 2.76
C ILE A 4 -2.96 18.66 3.61
N ALA A 5 -4.23 18.43 3.97
CA ALA A 5 -4.97 19.32 4.86
C ALA A 5 -4.33 19.41 6.26
N ALA A 6 -3.87 18.29 6.82
CA ALA A 6 -3.14 18.26 8.09
C ALA A 6 -1.81 19.01 8.01
N GLY A 7 -1.04 18.82 6.92
CA GLY A 7 0.21 19.54 6.68
C GLY A 7 0.02 21.05 6.55
N ILE A 8 -1.02 21.50 5.82
CA ILE A 8 -1.35 22.91 5.67
C ILE A 8 -1.80 23.53 7.01
N GLY A 9 -2.57 22.80 7.83
CA GLY A 9 -3.02 23.28 9.13
C GLY A 9 -1.88 23.48 10.15
N MET A 10 -0.81 22.69 10.07
CA MET A 10 0.35 22.80 10.96
C MET A 10 1.50 23.66 10.40
N ALA A 11 1.51 23.95 9.10
CA ALA A 11 2.49 24.81 8.44
C ALA A 11 2.68 26.20 9.09
N PRO A 12 1.63 26.96 9.48
CA PRO A 12 1.83 28.26 10.11
C PRO A 12 2.50 28.18 11.50
N VAL A 13 2.24 27.11 12.26
CA VAL A 13 2.86 26.86 13.58
C VAL A 13 4.34 26.49 13.44
N ALA A 14 4.71 25.83 12.34
CA ALA A 14 6.10 25.47 12.05
C ALA A 14 6.96 26.68 11.61
N ILE A 15 6.38 27.63 10.87
CA ILE A 15 7.10 28.76 10.26
C ILE A 15 7.13 30.00 11.20
N TRP A 16 6.03 30.28 11.92
CA TRP A 16 5.95 31.45 12.80
C TRP A 16 5.32 31.10 14.15
N PRO A 17 6.10 30.58 15.11
CA PRO A 17 5.61 30.28 16.44
C PRO A 17 5.62 31.54 17.30
N PRO A 18 4.49 31.94 17.90
CA PRO A 18 4.51 32.92 18.98
C PRO A 18 5.34 32.38 20.17
N PRO A 19 5.97 33.25 20.98
CA PRO A 19 6.90 32.87 22.04
C PRO A 19 6.28 31.94 23.12
N ALA A 20 4.95 31.88 23.22
CA ALA A 20 4.24 30.97 24.12
C ALA A 20 4.13 29.52 23.61
N THR A 21 4.45 29.25 22.33
CA THR A 21 4.20 27.94 21.68
C THR A 21 5.45 27.31 21.07
N ALA A 22 6.65 27.72 21.49
CA ALA A 22 7.91 27.19 20.96
C ALA A 22 7.98 25.65 20.98
N GLN A 23 7.47 25.00 22.05
CA GLN A 23 7.41 23.54 22.17
C GLN A 23 6.54 22.87 21.08
N PHE A 24 5.49 23.54 20.61
CA PHE A 24 4.61 22.98 19.57
C PHE A 24 5.23 23.07 18.17
N GLN A 25 6.21 23.97 17.95
CA GLN A 25 6.94 24.08 16.69
C GLN A 25 7.74 22.80 16.38
N GLU A 26 8.40 22.24 17.40
CA GLU A 26 9.20 21.02 17.29
C GLU A 26 8.31 19.81 16.94
N ILE A 27 7.18 19.67 17.63
CA ILE A 27 6.20 18.60 17.38
C ILE A 27 5.58 18.76 15.99
N ALA A 28 5.20 19.97 15.58
CA ALA A 28 4.63 20.25 14.26
C ALA A 28 5.58 19.86 13.13
N THR A 29 6.87 20.21 13.27
CA THR A 29 7.90 19.87 12.28
C THR A 29 8.08 18.35 12.17
N ALA A 30 8.13 17.64 13.30
CA ALA A 30 8.24 16.18 13.32
C ALA A 30 7.03 15.50 12.68
N VAL A 31 5.81 15.98 12.96
CA VAL A 31 4.57 15.44 12.40
C VAL A 31 4.47 15.66 10.89
N ILE A 32 4.83 16.85 10.41
CA ILE A 32 4.81 17.14 8.96
C ILE A 32 5.77 16.20 8.21
N GLY A 33 6.99 16.03 8.72
CA GLY A 33 7.95 15.08 8.16
C GLY A 33 7.41 13.65 8.17
N GLY A 34 6.88 13.20 9.31
CA GLY A 34 6.30 11.88 9.47
C GLY A 34 5.11 11.61 8.53
N LEU A 35 4.24 12.59 8.31
CA LEU A 35 3.09 12.47 7.40
C LEU A 35 3.54 12.31 5.94
N ILE A 36 4.55 13.07 5.50
CA ILE A 36 5.09 12.97 4.14
C ILE A 36 5.72 11.59 3.94
N THR A 37 6.60 11.18 4.86
CA THR A 37 7.27 9.89 4.77
C THR A 37 6.29 8.72 4.88
N SER A 38 5.28 8.79 5.75
CA SER A 38 4.22 7.78 5.87
C SER A 38 3.45 7.60 4.55
N THR A 39 3.14 8.70 3.87
CA THR A 39 2.42 8.67 2.59
C THR A 39 3.29 8.05 1.50
N MET A 40 4.54 8.50 1.37
CA MET A 40 5.47 7.93 0.39
C MET A 40 5.79 6.47 0.68
N MET A 41 6.03 6.13 1.94
CA MET A 41 6.32 4.77 2.33
C MET A 41 5.12 3.89 2.06
N THR A 42 3.89 4.31 2.34
CA THR A 42 2.69 3.50 2.03
C THR A 42 2.53 3.29 0.52
N LEU A 43 2.72 4.34 -0.28
CA LEU A 43 2.64 4.24 -1.74
C LEU A 43 3.63 3.23 -2.32
N ILE A 44 4.81 3.06 -1.70
CA ILE A 44 5.85 2.13 -2.15
C ILE A 44 5.74 0.77 -1.45
N ALA A 45 5.45 0.76 -0.15
CA ALA A 45 5.44 -0.42 0.70
C ALA A 45 4.26 -1.33 0.40
N ILE A 46 3.07 -0.79 0.12
CA ILE A 46 1.91 -1.61 -0.26
C ILE A 46 2.20 -2.44 -1.52
N PRO A 47 2.63 -1.89 -2.66
CA PRO A 47 2.89 -2.69 -3.86
C PRO A 47 4.04 -3.68 -3.67
N VAL A 48 5.10 -3.31 -2.95
CA VAL A 48 6.21 -4.22 -2.62
C VAL A 48 5.73 -5.37 -1.75
N ALA A 49 4.96 -5.07 -0.70
CA ALA A 49 4.40 -6.10 0.19
C ALA A 49 3.45 -7.02 -0.58
N TYR A 50 2.64 -6.49 -1.49
CA TYR A 50 1.73 -7.29 -2.32
C TYR A 50 2.51 -8.23 -3.26
N SER A 51 3.52 -7.72 -3.97
CA SER A 51 4.38 -8.54 -4.83
C SER A 51 5.03 -9.68 -4.03
N LEU A 52 5.55 -9.37 -2.83
CA LEU A 52 6.17 -10.38 -1.98
C LEU A 52 5.16 -11.45 -1.51
N MET A 53 3.93 -11.03 -1.18
CA MET A 53 2.86 -11.96 -0.79
C MET A 53 2.39 -12.83 -1.97
N ASP A 54 2.27 -12.26 -3.16
CA ASP A 54 1.86 -12.97 -4.38
C ASP A 54 2.90 -14.03 -4.79
N ASP A 55 4.17 -13.67 -4.74
CA ASP A 55 5.29 -14.60 -4.94
C ASP A 55 5.27 -15.73 -3.90
N PHE A 56 4.98 -15.40 -2.64
CA PHE A 56 4.88 -16.38 -1.56
C PHE A 56 3.70 -17.34 -1.76
N VAL A 57 2.53 -16.86 -2.15
CA VAL A 57 1.35 -17.70 -2.42
C VAL A 57 1.61 -18.61 -3.62
N THR A 58 2.26 -18.11 -4.67
CA THR A 58 2.63 -18.92 -5.84
C THR A 58 3.62 -20.01 -5.46
N PHE A 59 4.61 -19.69 -4.62
CA PHE A 59 5.57 -20.66 -4.11
C PHE A 59 4.89 -21.75 -3.26
N VAL A 60 4.03 -21.36 -2.32
CA VAL A 60 3.28 -22.30 -1.47
C VAL A 60 2.30 -23.13 -2.28
N SER A 61 1.57 -22.53 -3.22
CA SER A 61 0.66 -23.23 -4.13
C SER A 61 1.42 -24.27 -4.96
N ARG A 62 2.55 -23.91 -5.54
CA ARG A 62 3.38 -24.85 -6.29
C ARG A 62 3.89 -26.00 -5.43
N PHE A 63 4.17 -25.76 -4.15
CA PHE A 63 4.65 -26.77 -3.21
C PHE A 63 3.52 -27.64 -2.62
N TYR A 64 2.31 -27.11 -2.43
CA TYR A 64 1.21 -27.79 -1.72
C TYR A 64 0.07 -28.28 -2.64
N LEU A 65 -0.21 -27.58 -3.76
CA LEU A 65 -1.25 -27.93 -4.74
C LEU A 65 -0.73 -28.80 -5.91
N SER A 66 0.58 -29.07 -5.99
CA SER A 66 1.11 -30.06 -6.95
C SER A 66 0.89 -31.51 -6.49
N ASP A 67 0.72 -31.75 -5.19
CA ASP A 67 0.35 -33.06 -4.64
C ASP A 67 -1.17 -33.26 -4.52
N VAL A 68 -1.98 -32.19 -4.60
CA VAL A 68 -3.45 -32.23 -4.52
C VAL A 68 -4.07 -31.57 -5.76
N TRP A 69 -4.33 -32.39 -6.77
CA TRP A 69 -5.57 -32.33 -7.55
C TRP A 69 -5.80 -31.11 -8.48
N LEU A 70 -5.49 -31.26 -9.78
CA LEU A 70 -6.26 -30.64 -10.87
C LEU A 70 -6.50 -31.65 -12.03
N PRO A 71 -7.39 -32.65 -11.87
CA PRO A 71 -7.95 -33.37 -13.01
C PRO A 71 -9.10 -32.52 -13.57
N GLY A 72 -8.83 -31.69 -14.57
CA GLY A 72 -9.91 -30.86 -15.10
C GLY A 72 -9.66 -29.95 -16.29
N ARG A 73 -8.55 -30.10 -17.04
CA ARG A 73 -8.46 -29.52 -18.38
C ARG A 73 -9.00 -30.51 -19.41
N ARG A 74 -10.32 -30.53 -19.62
CA ARG A 74 -10.86 -31.07 -20.88
C ARG A 74 -12.28 -30.58 -21.17
N GLY A 75 -12.39 -29.77 -22.23
CA GLY A 75 -13.54 -29.77 -23.14
C GLY A 75 -14.71 -28.88 -22.74
N SER A 76 -14.84 -27.74 -23.43
CA SER A 76 -16.00 -27.50 -24.31
C SER A 76 -15.88 -26.12 -24.94
N GLU A 77 -15.25 -26.05 -26.11
CA GLU A 77 -15.60 -25.03 -27.11
C GLU A 77 -15.27 -25.57 -28.51
N LYS A 78 -16.00 -26.61 -28.91
CA LYS A 78 -16.24 -26.97 -30.31
C LYS A 78 -17.64 -27.55 -30.44
N THR A 79 -18.63 -26.66 -30.44
CA THR A 79 -19.95 -26.95 -31.00
C THR A 79 -20.35 -25.73 -31.83
N GLY A 80 -19.78 -25.71 -33.02
CA GLY A 80 -20.04 -24.77 -34.09
C GLY A 80 -19.70 -25.49 -35.38
N ASP A 81 -20.45 -26.54 -35.68
CA ASP A 81 -20.44 -27.24 -36.97
C ASP A 81 -21.81 -27.92 -37.17
N GLY A 82 -22.51 -27.50 -38.21
CA GLY A 82 -23.57 -28.25 -38.92
C GLY A 82 -24.89 -28.51 -38.22
N ASP A 83 -25.87 -27.63 -38.43
CA ASP A 83 -27.22 -27.96 -38.96
C ASP A 83 -27.97 -26.67 -39.35
#